data_AF-A0A2E9SJI4-F1
#
_entry.id   AF-A0A2E9SJI4-F1
#
_cell.length_a   1.000
_cell.length_b   1.000
_cell.length_c   1.000
_cell.angle_alpha   90.00
_cell.angle_beta   90.00
_cell.angle_gamma   90.00
#
_symmetry.space_group_name_H-M   'P 1'
#
loop_
_entity.id
_entity.type
_entity.pdbx_description
1 polymer ?
#
loop_
_entity_poly.entity_id
_entity_poly.type
_entity_poly.pdbx_seq_one_letter_code
_entity_poly.pdbx_strand_id
1 'polypeptide(L)'
;MFIKSHLLIHAKEKKNIRYVAAGNYQIEFFSLTGKEYFGIYSPYGGDNFCLCLPLGDVSIATIEHGYQIHHGALTYKVLMRRQRKGHEFALHRLLWGWLPTGYRRGPISPSGIDMVHGNLEPFIDSIAA
;
A
#
# COMPACT_ATOMS: atom_id res chain seq x y z
N MET A 1 -11.92 -5.31 -11.26
CA MET A 1 -10.50 -5.42 -10.87
C MET A 1 -10.27 -5.96 -9.44
N PHE A 2 -11.31 -6.13 -8.59
CA PHE A 2 -11.17 -6.62 -7.20
C PHE A 2 -10.93 -8.13 -7.05
N ILE A 3 -11.52 -8.96 -7.92
CA ILE A 3 -11.36 -10.43 -7.87
C ILE A 3 -9.88 -10.81 -8.04
N LYS A 4 -9.14 -10.12 -8.92
CA LYS A 4 -7.70 -10.36 -9.11
C LYS A 4 -6.89 -10.02 -7.86
N SER A 5 -7.18 -8.92 -7.17
CA SER A 5 -6.44 -8.52 -5.96
C SER A 5 -6.63 -9.52 -4.82
N HIS A 6 -7.86 -9.98 -4.57
CA HIS A 6 -8.10 -11.02 -3.56
C HIS A 6 -7.40 -12.34 -3.89
N LEU A 7 -7.45 -12.78 -5.16
CA LEU A 7 -6.76 -14.00 -5.57
C LEU A 7 -5.24 -13.88 -5.39
N LEU A 8 -4.64 -12.74 -5.73
CA LEU A 8 -3.20 -12.51 -5.60
C LEU A 8 -2.75 -12.44 -4.14
N ILE A 9 -3.49 -11.74 -3.28
CA ILE A 9 -3.15 -11.65 -1.84
C ILE A 9 -3.23 -13.03 -1.17
N HIS A 10 -4.16 -13.89 -1.59
CA HIS A 10 -4.30 -15.23 -1.02
C HIS A 10 -3.53 -16.32 -1.78
N ALA A 11 -2.65 -15.96 -2.71
CA ALA A 11 -1.78 -16.91 -3.39
C ALA A 11 -0.86 -17.64 -2.39
N LYS A 12 -0.64 -18.93 -2.59
CA LYS A 12 0.16 -19.78 -1.68
C LYS A 12 1.65 -19.70 -1.98
N GLU A 13 2.01 -19.29 -3.19
CA GLU A 13 3.36 -19.29 -3.73
C GLU A 13 4.12 -17.97 -3.44
N LYS A 14 3.53 -17.08 -2.63
CA LYS A 14 4.16 -15.82 -2.20
C LYS A 14 5.46 -16.12 -1.45
N LYS A 15 6.51 -15.35 -1.75
CA LYS A 15 7.83 -15.43 -1.10
C LYS A 15 8.16 -14.09 -0.43
N ASN A 16 9.14 -14.10 0.46
CA ASN A 16 9.68 -12.91 1.14
C ASN A 16 8.60 -12.02 1.79
N ILE A 17 7.57 -12.64 2.35
CA ILE A 17 6.39 -11.90 2.81
C ILE A 17 6.74 -11.10 4.06
N ARG A 18 6.41 -9.80 4.03
CA ARG A 18 6.55 -8.87 5.15
C ARG A 18 5.19 -8.27 5.48
N TYR A 19 4.85 -8.28 6.76
CA TYR A 19 3.52 -7.94 7.25
C TYR A 19 3.58 -6.68 8.10
N VAL A 20 2.71 -5.71 7.83
CA VAL A 20 2.53 -4.52 8.67
C VAL A 20 1.06 -4.39 9.06
N ALA A 21 0.79 -4.33 10.36
CA ALA A 21 -0.56 -4.07 10.87
C ALA A 21 -0.84 -2.56 10.88
N ALA A 22 -1.99 -2.17 10.34
CA ALA A 22 -2.47 -0.79 10.29
C ALA A 22 -3.93 -0.74 10.76
N GLY A 23 -4.16 -0.86 12.07
CA GLY A 23 -5.50 -0.99 12.65
C GLY A 23 -6.22 -2.24 12.16
N ASN A 24 -7.35 -2.05 11.46
CA ASN A 24 -8.17 -3.13 10.89
C ASN A 24 -7.67 -3.63 9.53
N TYR A 25 -6.52 -3.14 9.08
CA TYR A 25 -5.92 -3.49 7.79
C TYR A 25 -4.60 -4.20 7.98
N GLN A 26 -4.36 -5.19 7.14
CA GLN A 26 -3.09 -5.85 6.97
C GLN A 26 -2.45 -5.30 5.70
N ILE A 27 -1.25 -4.75 5.83
CA ILE A 27 -0.37 -4.42 4.71
C ILE A 27 0.58 -5.60 4.50
N GLU A 28 0.80 -5.95 3.25
CA GLU A 28 1.73 -7.00 2.84
C GLU A 28 2.68 -6.49 1.77
N PHE A 29 3.95 -6.84 1.90
CA PHE A 29 4.93 -6.79 0.81
C PHE A 29 5.38 -8.20 0.52
N PHE A 30 5.36 -8.61 -0.75
CA PHE A 30 5.71 -9.98 -1.12
C PHE A 30 6.18 -10.09 -2.56
N SER A 31 6.97 -11.13 -2.81
CA SER A 31 7.36 -11.55 -4.16
C SER A 31 6.41 -12.64 -4.66
N LEU A 32 5.88 -12.51 -5.87
CA LEU A 32 5.17 -13.60 -6.57
C LEU A 32 5.68 -13.64 -8.01
N THR A 33 6.11 -14.83 -8.45
CA THR A 33 6.67 -15.06 -9.80
C THR A 33 7.79 -14.07 -10.20
N GLY A 34 8.62 -13.67 -9.22
CA GLY A 34 9.74 -12.73 -9.42
C GLY A 34 9.33 -11.25 -9.48
N LYS A 35 8.05 -10.93 -9.26
CA LYS A 35 7.54 -9.56 -9.15
C LYS A 35 7.23 -9.20 -7.70
N GLU A 36 7.56 -7.98 -7.31
CA GLU A 36 7.27 -7.45 -5.98
C GLU A 36 5.90 -6.77 -5.96
N TYR A 37 5.15 -6.94 -4.87
CA TYR A 37 3.81 -6.42 -4.70
C TYR A 37 3.65 -5.66 -3.39
N PHE A 38 2.83 -4.61 -3.43
CA PHE A 38 2.25 -3.94 -2.26
C PHE A 38 0.77 -4.30 -2.15
N GLY A 39 0.42 -5.00 -1.08
CA GLY A 39 -0.93 -5.42 -0.74
C GLY A 39 -1.45 -4.69 0.48
N ILE A 40 -2.75 -4.38 0.50
CA ILE A 40 -3.46 -3.95 1.69
C ILE A 40 -4.91 -4.44 1.65
N TYR A 41 -5.36 -5.06 2.73
CA TYR A 41 -6.69 -5.67 2.81
C TYR A 41 -7.20 -5.70 4.25
N SER A 42 -8.52 -5.89 4.43
CA SER A 42 -9.09 -6.16 5.75
C SER A 42 -9.15 -7.68 5.99
N PRO A 43 -8.35 -8.24 6.92
CA PRO A 43 -8.30 -9.68 7.14
C PRO A 43 -9.58 -10.24 7.77
N TYR A 44 -10.36 -9.41 8.46
CA TYR A 44 -11.52 -9.84 9.26
C TYR A 44 -12.87 -9.66 8.55
N GLY A 45 -12.87 -9.36 7.24
CA GLY A 45 -14.09 -9.31 6.43
C GLY A 45 -15.08 -8.19 6.76
N GLY A 46 -14.76 -7.29 7.68
CA GLY A 46 -15.61 -6.13 8.05
C GLY A 46 -15.61 -5.02 7.00
N ASP A 47 -14.62 -5.01 6.10
CA ASP A 47 -14.52 -4.11 4.96
C ASP A 47 -14.13 -4.94 3.73
N ASN A 48 -14.92 -4.88 2.65
CA ASN A 48 -14.66 -5.57 1.38
C ASN A 48 -13.52 -4.90 0.58
N PHE A 49 -12.53 -4.36 1.29
CA PHE A 49 -11.40 -3.66 0.71
C PHE A 49 -10.19 -4.60 0.57
N CYS A 50 -9.70 -4.67 -0.65
CA CYS A 50 -8.50 -5.39 -1.02
C CYS A 50 -7.85 -4.68 -2.20
N LEU A 51 -6.59 -4.31 -2.02
CA LEU A 51 -5.74 -3.68 -3.01
C LEU A 51 -4.45 -4.48 -3.10
N CYS A 52 -4.02 -4.77 -4.32
CA CYS A 52 -2.74 -5.42 -4.59
C CYS A 52 -2.15 -4.75 -5.84
N LEU A 53 -1.00 -4.09 -5.68
CA LEU A 53 -0.30 -3.35 -6.71
C LEU A 53 1.05 -4.00 -7.01
N PRO A 54 1.33 -4.38 -8.27
CA PRO A 54 2.68 -4.77 -8.68
C PRO A 54 3.60 -3.55 -8.65
N LEU A 55 4.61 -3.55 -7.77
CA LEU A 55 5.48 -2.40 -7.54
C LEU A 55 6.33 -2.03 -8.76
N GLY A 56 6.63 -3.00 -9.64
CA GLY A 56 7.35 -2.75 -10.90
C GLY A 56 6.51 -2.17 -12.04
N ASP A 57 5.18 -2.11 -11.90
CA ASP A 57 4.26 -1.60 -12.94
C ASP A 57 3.50 -0.33 -12.48
N VAL A 58 4.01 0.35 -11.44
CA VAL A 58 3.47 1.61 -10.89
C VAL A 58 4.56 2.66 -10.82
N SER A 59 4.19 3.94 -10.88
CA SER A 59 5.09 5.05 -10.58
C SER A 59 4.89 5.49 -9.13
N ILE A 60 5.99 5.69 -8.40
CA ILE A 60 5.95 6.08 -6.99
C ILE A 60 6.78 7.35 -6.79
N ALA A 61 6.14 8.37 -6.23
CA ALA A 61 6.79 9.61 -5.83
C ALA A 61 6.66 9.82 -4.31
N THR A 62 7.66 10.47 -3.72
CA THR A 62 7.57 10.95 -2.34
C THR A 62 6.67 12.19 -2.27
N ILE A 63 5.89 12.29 -1.20
CA ILE A 63 5.06 13.45 -0.89
C ILE A 63 5.19 13.78 0.59
N GLU A 64 4.63 14.90 1.00
CA GLU A 64 4.57 15.27 2.41
C GLU A 64 3.92 14.15 3.23
N HIS A 65 4.70 13.59 4.17
CA HIS A 65 4.32 12.49 5.05
C HIS A 65 4.03 11.14 4.36
N GLY A 66 4.60 10.85 3.19
CA GLY A 66 4.55 9.50 2.62
C GLY A 66 4.76 9.43 1.12
N TYR A 67 3.88 8.70 0.42
CA TYR A 67 4.05 8.30 -0.97
C TYR A 67 2.78 8.54 -1.79
N GLN A 68 2.99 8.89 -3.05
CA GLN A 68 1.96 8.90 -4.09
C GLN A 68 2.28 7.80 -5.10
N ILE A 69 1.35 6.88 -5.31
CA ILE A 69 1.47 5.73 -6.23
C ILE A 69 0.47 5.91 -7.37
N HIS A 70 0.96 5.91 -8.61
CA HIS A 70 0.16 6.00 -9.83
C HIS A 70 0.02 4.62 -10.48
N HIS A 71 -1.23 4.23 -10.76
CA HIS A 71 -1.55 2.99 -11.46
C HIS A 71 -2.73 3.22 -12.42
N GLY A 72 -2.41 3.48 -13.69
CA GLY A 72 -3.40 3.89 -14.69
C GLY A 72 -4.09 5.20 -14.31
N ALA A 73 -5.42 5.20 -14.30
CA ALA A 73 -6.23 6.37 -13.90
C ALA A 73 -6.34 6.57 -12.37
N LEU A 74 -5.82 5.64 -11.57
CA LEU A 74 -5.92 5.70 -10.12
C LEU A 74 -4.63 6.23 -9.51
N THR A 75 -4.79 7.07 -8.50
CA THR A 75 -3.72 7.57 -7.65
C THR A 75 -3.99 7.13 -6.22
N TYR A 76 -2.98 6.57 -5.57
CA TYR A 76 -3.03 6.20 -4.16
C TYR A 76 -2.09 7.08 -3.37
N LYS A 77 -2.57 7.71 -2.30
CA LYS A 77 -1.70 8.42 -1.35
C LYS A 77 -1.57 7.59 -0.09
N VAL A 78 -0.37 7.08 0.15
CA VAL A 78 0.01 6.34 1.35
C VAL A 78 0.65 7.34 2.30
N LEU A 79 -0.01 7.64 3.40
CA LEU A 79 0.40 8.65 4.36
C LEU A 79 0.70 8.01 5.72
N MET A 80 1.80 8.41 6.35
CA MET A 80 2.19 7.99 7.70
C MET A 80 2.46 9.26 8.50
N ARG A 81 1.58 9.56 9.46
CA ARG A 81 1.61 10.81 10.23
C ARG A 81 1.71 10.53 11.71
N ARG A 82 2.44 11.39 12.42
CA ARG A 82 2.43 11.40 13.88
C ARG A 82 1.16 12.10 14.37
N GLN A 83 0.42 11.44 15.25
CA GLN A 83 -0.77 11.91 15.95
C GLN A 83 -0.46 12.03 17.45
N ARG A 84 -1.34 12.69 18.21
CA ARG A 84 -1.19 12.81 19.68
C ARG A 84 -1.08 11.45 20.39
N LYS A 85 -1.68 10.40 19.85
CA LYS A 85 -1.75 9.05 20.44
C LYS A 85 -0.87 8.00 19.74
N GLY A 86 0.11 8.41 18.93
CA GLY A 86 1.00 7.48 18.22
C GLY A 86 1.13 7.84 16.74
N HIS A 87 1.31 6.85 15.88
CA HIS A 87 1.36 7.06 14.44
C HIS A 87 0.11 6.50 13.77
N GLU A 88 -0.29 7.14 12.68
CA GLU A 88 -1.44 6.76 11.88
C GLU A 88 -1.00 6.53 10.44
N PHE A 89 -1.38 5.37 9.92
CA PHE A 89 -1.34 5.07 8.50
C PHE A 89 -2.67 5.49 7.87
N ALA A 90 -2.61 6.09 6.70
CA ALA A 90 -3.77 6.40 5.89
C ALA A 90 -3.52 6.11 4.41
N LEU A 91 -4.54 5.60 3.73
CA LEU A 91 -4.54 5.35 2.29
C LEU A 91 -5.72 6.10 1.67
N HIS A 92 -5.43 7.07 0.81
CA HIS A 92 -6.43 7.67 -0.07
C HIS A 92 -6.37 6.98 -1.43
N ARG A 93 -7.54 6.70 -2.02
CA ARG A 93 -7.69 6.34 -3.42
C ARG A 93 -8.38 7.48 -4.15
N LEU A 94 -7.75 7.96 -5.20
CA LEU A 94 -8.19 9.08 -6.02
C LEU A 94 -8.33 8.61 -7.47
N LEU A 95 -9.35 9.10 -8.18
CA LEU A 95 -9.45 9.00 -9.63
C LEU A 95 -8.87 10.28 -10.26
N TRP A 96 -8.06 10.12 -11.31
CA TRP A 96 -7.38 11.22 -12.02
C TRP A 96 -6.57 12.15 -11.11
N GLY A 97 -6.06 11.63 -9.99
CA GLY A 97 -5.23 12.38 -9.05
C GLY A 97 -5.97 13.33 -8.11
N TRP A 98 -7.28 13.57 -8.28
CA TRP A 98 -8.00 14.55 -7.45
C TRP A 98 -9.34 14.06 -6.89
N LEU A 99 -10.11 13.23 -7.60
CA LEU A 99 -11.45 12.85 -7.17
C LEU A 99 -11.38 11.72 -6.12
N PRO A 100 -11.79 11.92 -4.86
CA PRO A 100 -11.71 10.87 -3.85
C PRO A 100 -12.71 9.73 -4.12
N THR A 101 -12.21 8.49 -4.14
CA THR A 101 -13.02 7.28 -4.37
C THR A 101 -12.86 6.24 -3.26
N GLY A 102 -11.99 6.49 -2.29
CA GLY A 102 -11.79 5.61 -1.15
C GLY A 102 -10.83 6.22 -0.14
N TYR A 103 -11.06 5.92 1.12
CA TYR A 103 -10.19 6.33 2.22
C TYR A 103 -10.16 5.24 3.28
N ARG A 104 -8.98 4.91 3.78
CA ARG A 104 -8.73 3.89 4.78
C ARG A 104 -7.66 4.40 5.75
N ARG A 105 -7.80 4.11 7.04
CA ARG A 105 -6.82 4.52 8.04
C ARG A 105 -6.77 3.57 9.23
N GLY A 106 -5.66 3.59 9.94
CA GLY A 106 -5.50 2.84 11.18
C GLY A 106 -4.21 3.20 11.91
N PRO A 107 -4.12 2.91 13.21
CA PRO A 107 -2.88 3.04 13.96
C PRO A 107 -1.80 2.13 13.37
N ILE A 108 -0.56 2.63 13.33
CA ILE A 108 0.62 1.89 12.85
C ILE A 108 1.75 2.05 13.86
N SER A 109 2.57 1.02 14.05
CA SER A 109 3.76 1.10 14.90
C SER A 109 4.90 1.85 14.18
N PRO A 110 5.87 2.43 14.90
CA PRO A 110 7.08 2.98 14.29
C PRO A 110 7.82 1.98 13.40
N SER A 111 7.99 0.74 13.87
CA SER A 111 8.59 -0.33 13.06
C SER A 111 7.79 -0.68 11.80
N GLY A 112 6.46 -0.52 11.85
CA GLY A 112 5.60 -0.68 10.68
C GLY A 112 5.84 0.42 9.65
N ILE A 113 6.08 1.65 10.09
CA ILE A 113 6.45 2.78 9.23
C ILE A 113 7.79 2.52 8.57
N ASP A 114 8.81 2.14 9.33
CA ASP A 114 10.14 1.80 8.80
C ASP A 114 10.05 0.67 7.76
N MET A 115 9.19 -0.31 8.00
CA MET A 115 8.96 -1.40 7.05
C MET A 115 8.23 -0.93 5.79
N VAL A 116 7.26 -0.03 5.88
CA VAL A 116 6.62 0.56 4.69
C VAL A 116 7.65 1.36 3.88
N HIS A 117 8.47 2.19 4.53
CA HIS A 117 9.55 2.94 3.88
C HIS A 117 10.53 2.00 3.18
N GLY A 118 11.12 1.04 3.90
CA GLY A 118 12.12 0.13 3.34
C GLY A 118 11.63 -0.79 2.20
N ASN A 119 10.31 -0.92 2.00
CA ASN A 119 9.74 -1.66 0.86
C ASN A 119 9.23 -0.76 -0.28
N LEU A 120 8.89 0.51 -0.03
CA LEU A 120 8.45 1.43 -1.10
C LEU A 120 9.60 2.26 -1.66
N GLU A 121 10.58 2.64 -0.84
CA GLU A 121 11.73 3.46 -1.26
C GLU A 121 12.51 2.91 -2.45
N PRO A 122 12.78 1.59 -2.55
CA PRO A 122 13.48 1.03 -3.70
C PRO A 122 12.73 1.20 -5.04
N PHE A 123 11.44 1.50 -4.99
CA PHE A 123 10.56 1.67 -6.15
C PHE A 123 10.13 3.12 -6.37
N ILE A 124 10.62 4.07 -5.55
CA ILE A 124 10.52 5.48 -5.91
C ILE A 124 11.26 5.65 -7.24
N ASP A 125 10.59 6.26 -8.21
CA ASP A 125 11.09 6.43 -9.57
C ASP A 125 12.55 6.90 -9.55
N SER A 126 13.49 5.99 -9.84
CA SER A 126 14.92 6.33 -10.01
C SER A 126 15.24 6.80 -11.43
N ILE A 127 14.26 6.85 -12.34
CA ILE A 127 14.38 7.30 -13.75
C ILE A 127 12.99 7.80 -14.21
N ALA A 128 12.78 8.92 -14.91
CA ALA A 128 13.64 9.68 -15.83
C ALA A 128 13.47 11.21 -15.68
N ALA A 129 14.60 11.92 -15.62
CA ALA A 129 14.73 13.24 -16.25
C ALA A 129 15.19 13.04 -17.69
#